data_AF-A0A2S8NSZ9-F1
#
_entry.id   AF-A0A2S8NSZ9-F1
#
_cell.length_a   1.000
_cell.length_b   1.000
_cell.length_c   1.000
_cell.angle_alpha   90.00
_cell.angle_beta   90.00
_cell.angle_gamma   90.00
#
_symmetry.space_group_name_H-M   'P 1'
#
loop_
_entity.id
_entity.type
_entity.pdbx_description
1 polymer ?
#
loop_
_entity_poly.entity_id
_entity_poly.type
_entity_poly.pdbx_seq_one_letter_code
_entity_poly.pdbx_strand_id
1 'polypeptide(L)'
;MMEQKNIVVYVTYNLLKKIDKNNNIWEYDPNNSKRIKETLSNDAWTEFNPANDKMMKRKNIDGFLEEFDENEKKIKKTQYQSDKKIFIK
;
A
#
# COMPACT_ATOMS: atom_id res chain seq x y z
N MET A 1 23.26 -14.29 -22.51
CA MET A 1 22.28 -13.25 -22.92
C MET A 1 21.64 -12.73 -21.64
N MET A 2 21.80 -11.45 -21.32
CA MET A 2 21.16 -10.84 -20.15
C MET A 2 19.76 -10.36 -20.54
N GLU A 3 18.74 -10.88 -19.84
CA GLU A 3 17.35 -10.48 -20.00
C GLU A 3 17.17 -9.06 -19.45
N GLN A 4 16.98 -8.08 -20.33
CA GLN A 4 16.62 -6.72 -19.93
C GLN A 4 15.16 -6.73 -19.44
N LYS A 5 14.98 -6.65 -18.12
CA LYS A 5 13.65 -6.51 -17.51
C LYS A 5 13.16 -5.10 -17.75
N ASN A 6 12.11 -4.97 -18.57
CA ASN A 6 11.42 -3.70 -18.80
C ASN A 6 10.80 -3.22 -17.48
N ILE A 7 11.40 -2.21 -16.85
CA ILE A 7 10.77 -1.47 -15.75
C ILE A 7 9.92 -0.39 -16.42
N VAL A 8 8.59 -0.57 -16.39
CA VAL A 8 7.67 0.47 -16.87
C VAL A 8 7.33 1.40 -15.71
N VAL A 9 7.91 2.59 -15.71
CA VAL A 9 7.60 3.65 -14.73
C VAL A 9 6.49 4.52 -15.32
N TYR A 10 5.27 4.39 -14.79
CA TYR A 10 4.17 5.30 -15.13
C TYR A 10 4.19 6.50 -14.18
N VAL A 11 4.43 7.70 -14.72
CA VAL A 11 4.35 8.95 -13.96
C VAL A 11 2.98 9.57 -14.22
N THR A 12 2.04 9.37 -13.31
CA THR A 12 0.78 10.12 -13.27
C THR A 12 0.60 10.64 -11.84
N TYR A 13 0.64 11.97 -11.69
CA TYR A 13 0.58 12.68 -10.41
C TYR A 13 1.68 12.25 -9.42
N ASN A 14 2.93 12.66 -9.68
CA ASN A 14 4.01 12.72 -8.68
C ASN A 14 4.13 11.49 -7.76
N LEU A 15 4.09 10.26 -8.28
CA LEU A 15 4.36 9.04 -7.53
C LEU A 15 5.19 8.11 -8.40
N LEU A 16 6.25 7.53 -7.82
CA LEU A 16 7.02 6.48 -8.48
C LEU A 16 6.37 5.13 -8.19
N LYS A 17 6.15 4.32 -9.22
CA LYS A 17 5.52 3.01 -9.10
C LYS A 17 6.45 1.91 -9.61
N LYS A 18 6.50 0.81 -8.88
CA LYS A 18 7.16 -0.44 -9.28
C LYS A 18 6.13 -1.56 -9.26
N ILE A 19 6.11 -2.38 -10.30
CA ILE A 19 5.24 -3.56 -10.42
C ILE A 19 6.14 -4.77 -10.66
N ASP A 20 5.95 -5.86 -9.91
CA ASP A 20 6.67 -7.12 -10.16
C ASP A 20 5.86 -8.09 -11.04
N LYS A 21 6.48 -9.22 -11.38
CA LYS A 21 5.87 -10.30 -12.17
C LYS A 21 4.63 -10.95 -11.53
N ASN A 22 4.43 -10.73 -10.23
CA ASN A 22 3.30 -11.26 -9.49
C ASN A 22 2.18 -10.22 -9.36
N ASN A 23 2.30 -9.06 -10.01
CA ASN A 23 1.40 -7.90 -9.88
C ASN A 23 1.37 -7.29 -8.46
N ASN A 24 2.44 -7.47 -7.68
CA ASN A 24 2.63 -6.66 -6.48
C ASN A 24 3.06 -5.25 -6.92
N ILE A 25 2.49 -4.23 -6.26
CA ILE A 25 2.69 -2.83 -6.58
C ILE A 25 3.33 -2.14 -5.37
N TRP A 26 4.43 -1.43 -5.59
CA TRP A 26 5.01 -0.52 -4.62
C TRP A 26 4.90 0.91 -5.13
N GLU A 27 4.40 1.79 -4.28
CA GLU A 27 4.30 3.23 -4.54
C GLU A 27 5.27 3.96 -3.62
N TYR A 28 5.98 4.93 -4.18
CA TYR A 28 7.00 5.72 -3.51
C TYR A 28 6.71 7.21 -3.69
N ASP A 29 7.00 7.97 -2.64
CA ASP A 29 7.04 9.43 -2.70
C ASP A 29 8.19 9.85 -3.66
N PRO A 30 7.90 10.69 -4.67
CA PRO A 30 8.85 11.05 -5.71
C PRO A 30 9.97 11.96 -5.21
N ASN A 31 9.76 12.68 -4.11
CA ASN A 31 10.68 13.69 -3.61
C ASN A 31 11.77 13.08 -2.72
N ASN A 32 11.46 11.98 -2.05
CA ASN A 32 12.38 11.32 -1.11
C ASN A 32 12.58 9.83 -1.40
N SER A 33 11.93 9.28 -2.43
CA SER A 33 11.99 7.85 -2.81
C SER A 33 11.60 6.88 -1.69
N LYS A 34 10.88 7.36 -0.66
CA LYS A 34 10.41 6.53 0.45
C LYS A 34 9.13 5.81 0.05
N ARG A 35 9.02 4.55 0.47
CA ARG A 35 7.83 3.73 0.23
C ARG A 35 6.66 4.33 1.01
N ILE A 36 5.53 4.50 0.34
CA ILE A 36 4.29 5.00 0.94
C ILE A 36 3.19 3.95 0.95
N LYS A 37 3.21 3.02 -0.01
CA LYS A 37 2.21 1.98 -0.13
C LYS A 37 2.75 0.73 -0.80
N GLU A 38 2.26 -0.41 -0.35
CA GLU A 38 2.44 -1.71 -0.98
C GLU A 38 1.06 -2.34 -1.18
N THR A 39 0.74 -2.75 -2.39
CA THR A 39 -0.46 -3.52 -2.73
C THR A 39 -0.03 -4.88 -3.25
N LEU A 40 -0.48 -5.93 -2.57
CA LEU A 40 -0.24 -7.31 -2.98
C LEU A 40 -1.24 -7.73 -4.04
N SER A 41 -0.89 -8.76 -4.80
CA SER A 41 -1.71 -9.33 -5.88
C SER A 41 -3.09 -9.86 -5.45
N ASN A 42 -3.33 -9.99 -4.14
CA ASN A 42 -4.58 -10.46 -3.53
C ASN A 42 -5.40 -9.30 -2.92
N ASP A 43 -5.16 -8.08 -3.39
CA ASP A 43 -5.80 -6.84 -2.94
C ASP A 43 -5.55 -6.45 -1.48
N ALA A 44 -4.69 -7.17 -0.75
CA ALA A 44 -4.19 -6.69 0.54
C ALA A 44 -3.25 -5.51 0.29
N TRP A 45 -3.28 -4.51 1.15
CA TRP A 45 -2.37 -3.37 1.03
C TRP A 45 -1.94 -2.84 2.39
N THR A 46 -0.75 -2.26 2.44
CA THR A 46 -0.19 -1.58 3.61
C THR A 46 0.25 -0.18 3.22
N GLU A 47 -0.11 0.81 4.03
CA GLU A 47 0.39 2.20 3.95
C GLU A 47 1.45 2.42 5.02
N PHE A 48 2.50 3.16 4.65
CA PHE A 48 3.68 3.39 5.47
C PHE A 48 3.88 4.88 5.72
N ASN A 49 4.48 5.19 6.87
CA ASN A 49 4.95 6.53 7.15
C ASN A 49 6.25 6.79 6.37
N PRO A 50 6.28 7.75 5.42
CA PRO A 50 7.47 7.99 4.61
C PRO A 50 8.69 8.45 5.42
N ALA A 51 8.50 8.99 6.63
CA ALA A 51 9.59 9.46 7.48
C ALA A 51 10.38 8.32 8.13
N ASN A 52 9.73 7.19 8.44
CA ASN A 52 10.34 6.12 9.24
C ASN A 52 10.01 4.68 8.77
N ASP A 53 9.32 4.52 7.64
CA ASP A 53 8.91 3.24 7.03
C ASP A 53 8.06 2.35 7.94
N LYS A 54 7.50 2.90 9.02
CA LYS A 54 6.59 2.18 9.92
C LYS A 54 5.20 2.07 9.32
N MET A 55 4.54 0.95 9.56
CA MET A 55 3.17 0.72 9.10
C MET A 55 2.20 1.68 9.79
N MET A 56 1.33 2.31 8.99
CA MET A 56 0.28 3.20 9.49
C MET A 56 -1.10 2.54 9.37
N LYS A 57 -1.34 1.88 8.24
CA LYS A 57 -2.62 1.23 7.94
C LYS A 57 -2.41 -0.02 7.11
N ARG A 58 -3.30 -0.99 7.27
CA ARG A 58 -3.32 -2.20 6.46
C ARG A 58 -4.74 -2.65 6.16
N LYS A 59 -5.07 -2.88 4.89
CA LYS A 59 -6.24 -3.67 4.51
C LYS A 59 -5.81 -5.11 4.33
N ASN A 60 -6.40 -5.98 5.13
CA ASN A 60 -6.19 -7.41 5.10
C ASN A 60 -7.08 -8.06 4.03
N ILE A 61 -6.73 -9.29 3.66
CA ILE A 61 -7.48 -10.11 2.67
C ILE A 61 -8.87 -10.45 3.21
N ASP A 62 -9.00 -10.60 4.52
CA ASP A 62 -10.26 -10.85 5.23
C ASP A 62 -11.23 -9.64 5.22
N GLY A 63 -10.84 -8.55 4.55
CA GLY A 63 -11.67 -7.36 4.42
C GLY A 63 -11.67 -6.50 5.67
N PHE A 64 -10.70 -6.63 6.59
CA PHE A 64 -10.54 -5.70 7.68
C PHE A 64 -9.46 -4.66 7.41
N LEU A 65 -9.69 -3.42 7.85
CA LEU A 65 -8.71 -2.35 7.92
C LEU A 65 -8.16 -2.27 9.35
N GLU A 66 -6.85 -2.29 9.48
CA GLU A 66 -6.12 -2.11 10.74
C GLU A 66 -5.36 -0.77 10.70
N GLU A 67 -5.35 -0.06 11.82
CA GLU A 67 -4.55 1.16 12.01
C GLU A 67 -3.55 0.93 13.14
N PHE A 68 -2.37 1.53 13.01
CA PHE A 68 -1.21 1.31 13.88
C PHE A 68 -0.70 2.63 14.45
N ASP A 69 -0.17 2.59 15.68
CA ASP A 69 0.54 3.71 16.27
C ASP A 69 2.00 3.82 15.78
N GLU A 70 2.73 4.80 16.30
CA GLU A 70 4.13 5.04 15.97
C GLU A 70 5.08 3.88 16.37
N ASN A 71 4.64 2.91 17.16
CA ASN A 71 5.39 1.72 17.54
C ASN A 71 4.91 0.47 16.80
N GLU A 72 4.12 0.64 15.73
CA GLU A 72 3.50 -0.42 14.94
C GLU A 72 2.57 -1.32 15.79
N LYS A 73 2.09 -0.82 16.92
CA LYS A 73 1.07 -1.51 17.70
C LYS A 73 -0.28 -1.21 17.08
N LYS A 74 -1.06 -2.25 16.81
CA LYS A 74 -2.43 -2.11 16.32
C LYS A 74 -3.27 -1.38 17.36
N ILE A 75 -3.86 -0.26 16.96
CA ILE A 75 -4.74 0.56 17.79
C ILE A 75 -6.20 0.44 17.39
N LYS A 76 -6.48 -0.01 16.16
CA LYS A 76 -7.84 -0.11 15.65
C LYS A 76 -7.96 -1.20 14.59
N LYS A 77 -9.12 -1.86 14.55
CA LYS A 77 -9.53 -2.81 13.50
C LYS A 77 -11.00 -2.54 13.16
N THR A 78 -11.31 -2.34 11.88
CA THR A 78 -12.67 -2.09 11.38
C THR A 78 -12.93 -2.93 10.15
N GLN A 79 -14.18 -3.35 9.92
CA GLN A 79 -14.55 -3.96 8.64
C GLN A 79 -14.36 -2.92 7.52
N TYR A 80 -13.55 -3.26 6.53
CA TYR A 80 -13.38 -2.48 5.32
C TYR A 80 -14.48 -2.90 4.34
N GLN A 81 -15.37 -1.96 4.03
CA GLN A 81 -16.34 -2.10 2.94
C GLN A 81 -15.76 -1.33 1.76
N SER A 82 -15.51 -2.02 0.65
CA SER A 82 -14.80 -1.46 -0.50
C SER A 82 -15.57 -0.38 -1.25
N ASP A 83 -16.88 -0.20 -1.00
CA ASP A 83 -17.69 0.75 -1.76
C ASP A 83 -18.77 1.43 -0.91
N LYS A 84 -18.81 2.78 -0.98
CA LYS A 84 -19.91 3.69 -0.58
C LYS A 84 -20.65 3.34 0.73
N LYS A 85 -20.38 4.12 1.80
CA LYS A 85 -21.17 4.22 3.05
C LYS A 85 -22.54 3.51 2.99
N ILE A 86 -22.66 2.33 3.58
CA ILE A 86 -23.96 1.79 4.01
C ILE A 86 -23.94 1.74 5.54
N PHE A 87 -24.69 2.66 6.15
CA PHE A 87 -25.02 2.58 7.57
C PHE A 87 -26.04 1.46 7.75
N ILE A 88 -25.78 0.54 8.68
CA ILE A 88 -26.81 -0.38 9.16
C ILE A 88 -27.29 0.13 10.51
N LYS A 89 -28.62 0.25 10.63
CA LYS A 89 -29.39 0.80 11.75
C LYS A 89 -29.46 -0.17 12.93
#